data_AF-A0A960XFW9-F1
#
_entry.id   AF-A0A960XFW9-F1
#
_cell.length_a   1.000
_cell.length_b   1.000
_cell.length_c   1.000
_cell.angle_alpha   90.00
_cell.angle_beta   90.00
_cell.angle_gamma   90.00
#
_symmetry.space_group_name_H-M   'P 1'
#
loop_
_entity.id
_entity.type
_entity.pdbx_description
1 polymer ?
#
loop_
_entity_poly.entity_id
_entity_poly.type
_entity_poly.pdbx_seq_one_letter_code
_entity_poly.pdbx_strand_id
1 'polypeptide(L)'
;LEHLLSPNRLHYFTFHNTLAEEHIVGIPGDVFIHKWLNSQRLKPVRIAKELVKFNERCFVRLLGDMRSYNFIVDITPDFEDIQLMIRPMDFDQQCYNGRMNFYRPQFFKENNELVFFCTKHLNLATSMQYQREEQTQIYRRMQLGHMRLEALLRSMRATQLSTPEKVVELRTSLAEFYKHSPFLTCDSMGEILSVNLHRLAHSLRGSGQPDYNQFATPTADQLE
;
A
#
# COMPACT_ATOMS: atom_id res chain seq x y z
N LEU A 1 0.69 8.84 7.58
CA LEU A 1 0.31 8.72 6.14
C LEU A 1 -1.04 8.03 5.95
N GLU A 2 -1.30 6.91 6.63
CA GLU A 2 -2.60 6.19 6.60
C GLU A 2 -3.80 7.13 6.74
N HIS A 3 -3.86 7.94 7.81
CA HIS A 3 -4.97 8.87 8.03
C HIS A 3 -5.21 9.87 6.88
N LEU A 4 -4.16 10.26 6.15
CA LEU A 4 -4.27 11.26 5.08
C LEU A 4 -4.60 10.64 3.73
N LEU A 5 -4.07 9.45 3.43
CA LEU A 5 -4.06 8.89 2.07
C LEU A 5 -4.89 7.61 1.93
N SER A 6 -5.36 7.03 3.03
CA SER A 6 -6.23 5.85 3.02
C SER A 6 -7.69 6.23 3.32
N PRO A 7 -8.67 5.34 3.09
CA PRO A 7 -10.03 5.53 3.59
C PRO A 7 -10.15 5.48 5.12
N ASN A 8 -9.13 4.98 5.82
CA ASN A 8 -9.15 4.73 7.25
C ASN A 8 -8.71 5.99 8.00
N ARG A 9 -9.53 6.41 8.98
CA ARG A 9 -9.10 7.38 9.98
C ARG A 9 -8.39 6.62 11.09
N LEU A 10 -7.18 7.09 11.42
CA LEU A 10 -6.49 6.67 12.64
C LEU A 10 -6.80 7.64 13.76
N HIS A 11 -7.12 7.08 14.93
CA HIS A 11 -7.12 7.77 16.20
C HIS A 11 -5.83 7.40 16.94
N TYR A 12 -5.12 8.40 17.44
CA TYR A 12 -3.89 8.21 18.19
C TYR A 12 -3.74 9.36 19.19
N PHE A 13 -2.99 9.09 20.24
CA PHE A 13 -2.63 10.03 21.29
C PHE A 13 -1.12 10.07 21.44
N THR A 14 -0.56 11.27 21.60
CA THR A 14 0.87 11.46 21.84
C THR A 14 1.10 12.14 23.17
N PHE A 15 2.09 11.66 23.92
CA PHE A 15 2.57 12.30 25.14
C PHE A 15 4.08 12.14 25.24
N HIS A 16 4.82 13.25 25.13
CA HIS A 16 6.28 13.24 24.97
C HIS A 16 6.72 12.27 23.87
N ASN A 17 7.45 11.21 24.23
CA ASN A 17 7.99 10.20 23.32
C ASN A 17 7.06 8.97 23.20
N THR A 18 5.89 9.01 23.82
CA THR A 18 4.91 7.91 23.75
C THR A 18 3.86 8.23 22.70
N LEU A 19 3.64 7.27 21.80
CA LEU A 19 2.53 7.22 20.86
C LEU A 19 1.64 6.04 21.27
N ALA A 20 0.36 6.31 21.50
CA ALA A 20 -0.66 5.30 21.71
C ALA A 20 -1.64 5.36 20.54
N GLU A 21 -1.74 4.28 19.77
CA GLU A 21 -2.65 4.17 18.64
C GLU A 21 -3.91 3.41 19.06
N GLU A 22 -5.06 3.80 18.50
CA GLU A 22 -6.29 3.05 18.68
C GLU A 22 -6.15 1.64 18.09
N HIS A 23 -6.64 0.64 18.84
CA HIS A 23 -6.64 -0.72 18.38
C HIS A 23 -7.54 -0.88 17.13
N ILE A 24 -6.98 -1.42 16.05
CA ILE A 24 -7.72 -1.66 14.81
C ILE A 24 -8.42 -3.01 14.90
N VAL A 25 -9.74 -2.98 15.03
CA VAL A 25 -10.58 -4.18 15.14
C VAL A 25 -10.81 -4.82 13.77
N GLY A 26 -10.67 -6.15 13.68
CA GLY A 26 -11.00 -6.94 12.50
C GLY A 26 -10.51 -8.37 12.63
N ILE A 27 -10.67 -9.16 11.55
CA ILE A 27 -10.16 -10.53 11.48
C ILE A 27 -8.70 -10.47 11.02
N PRO A 28 -7.71 -10.96 11.80
CA PRO A 28 -6.32 -11.03 11.35
C PRO A 28 -6.19 -11.73 10.00
N GLY A 29 -5.32 -11.26 9.11
CA GLY A 29 -5.20 -11.74 7.74
C GLY A 29 -4.87 -13.24 7.64
N ASP A 30 -4.02 -13.76 8.52
CA ASP A 30 -3.70 -15.18 8.66
C ASP A 30 -4.94 -16.01 9.05
N VAL A 31 -5.72 -15.53 10.01
CA VAL A 31 -7.01 -16.15 10.39
C VAL A 31 -8.02 -16.06 9.25
N PHE A 32 -8.04 -14.95 8.51
CA PHE A 32 -8.90 -14.77 7.35
C PHE A 32 -8.58 -15.77 6.24
N ILE A 33 -7.29 -15.97 5.92
CA ILE A 33 -6.82 -16.95 4.93
C ILE A 33 -7.39 -18.34 5.26
N HIS A 34 -7.21 -18.80 6.50
CA HIS A 34 -7.59 -20.16 6.88
C HIS A 34 -9.10 -20.38 7.02
N LYS A 35 -9.85 -19.39 7.52
CA LYS A 35 -11.27 -19.59 7.91
C LYS A 35 -12.29 -18.97 6.95
N TRP A 36 -11.90 -17.95 6.18
CA TRP A 36 -12.85 -17.09 5.46
C TRP A 36 -12.58 -16.96 3.97
N LEU A 37 -11.34 -17.15 3.51
CA LEU A 37 -10.96 -16.94 2.11
C LEU A 37 -11.82 -17.73 1.12
N ASN A 38 -12.18 -18.97 1.47
CA ASN A 38 -13.03 -19.85 0.67
C ASN A 38 -14.50 -19.89 1.13
N SER A 39 -14.93 -18.95 1.97
CA SER A 39 -16.30 -18.90 2.49
C SER A 39 -17.30 -18.56 1.39
N GLN A 40 -18.35 -19.37 1.25
CA GLN A 40 -19.45 -19.12 0.30
C GLN A 40 -20.24 -17.85 0.61
N ARG A 41 -20.08 -17.29 1.82
CA ARG A 41 -20.74 -16.04 2.23
C ARG A 41 -20.09 -14.80 1.58
N LEU A 42 -18.85 -14.92 1.12
CA LEU A 42 -18.09 -13.81 0.54
C LEU A 42 -17.94 -14.02 -0.96
N LYS A 43 -18.22 -12.97 -1.75
CA LYS A 43 -18.01 -13.01 -3.19
C LYS A 43 -16.50 -12.98 -3.50
N PRO A 44 -15.92 -13.98 -4.19
CA PRO A 44 -14.48 -14.04 -4.44
C PRO A 44 -13.91 -12.79 -5.11
N VAL A 45 -14.64 -12.21 -6.06
CA VAL A 45 -14.24 -10.98 -6.76
C VAL A 45 -14.08 -9.79 -5.79
N ARG A 46 -14.86 -9.72 -4.70
CA ARG A 46 -14.74 -8.64 -3.71
C ARG A 46 -13.48 -8.76 -2.88
N ILE A 47 -13.16 -9.98 -2.42
CA ILE A 47 -11.92 -10.25 -1.70
C ILE A 47 -10.72 -9.91 -2.60
N ALA A 48 -10.74 -10.42 -3.84
CA ALA A 48 -9.65 -10.20 -4.79
C ALA A 48 -9.49 -8.71 -5.14
N LYS A 49 -10.59 -7.98 -5.33
CA LYS A 49 -10.58 -6.52 -5.53
C LYS A 49 -9.89 -5.79 -4.38
N GLU A 50 -10.27 -6.08 -3.14
CA GLU A 50 -9.68 -5.39 -1.98
C GLU A 50 -8.21 -5.75 -1.75
N LEU A 51 -7.80 -6.99 -2.05
CA LEU A 51 -6.39 -7.38 -2.00
C LEU A 51 -5.54 -6.58 -2.99
N VAL A 52 -6.02 -6.40 -4.23
CA VAL A 52 -5.35 -5.56 -5.23
C VAL A 52 -5.25 -4.11 -4.75
N LYS A 53 -6.34 -3.56 -4.21
CA LYS A 53 -6.36 -2.19 -3.68
C LYS A 53 -5.49 -2.02 -2.43
N PHE A 54 -5.46 -2.99 -1.54
CA PHE A 54 -4.60 -2.98 -0.36
C PHE A 54 -3.13 -3.00 -0.75
N ASN A 55 -2.75 -3.84 -1.70
CA ASN A 55 -1.39 -3.89 -2.23
C ASN A 55 -0.97 -2.54 -2.85
N GLU A 56 -1.82 -1.97 -3.69
CA GLU A 56 -1.56 -0.66 -4.29
C GLU A 56 -1.45 0.45 -3.23
N ARG A 57 -2.34 0.44 -2.21
CA ARG A 57 -2.26 1.38 -1.08
C ARG A 57 -0.93 1.29 -0.35
N CYS A 58 -0.43 0.08 -0.10
CA CYS A 58 0.85 -0.11 0.59
C CYS A 58 2.00 0.42 -0.26
N PHE A 59 2.00 0.08 -1.55
CA PHE A 59 3.09 0.44 -2.44
C PHE A 59 3.17 1.95 -2.73
N VAL A 60 2.04 2.59 -3.05
CA VAL A 60 2.00 4.05 -3.30
C VAL A 60 2.48 4.84 -2.10
N ARG A 61 2.16 4.36 -0.90
CA ARG A 61 2.51 5.04 0.35
C ARG A 61 3.85 4.60 0.92
N LEU A 62 4.51 3.60 0.33
CA LEU A 62 5.71 2.95 0.87
C LEU A 62 5.48 2.45 2.31
N LEU A 63 4.38 1.74 2.53
CA LEU A 63 4.10 1.03 3.78
C LEU A 63 4.59 -0.42 3.66
N GLY A 64 5.65 -0.75 4.40
CA GLY A 64 6.33 -2.05 4.33
C GLY A 64 5.77 -3.10 5.28
N ASP A 65 6.30 -4.32 5.18
CA ASP A 65 6.04 -5.46 6.09
C ASP A 65 4.56 -5.79 6.32
N MET A 66 3.80 -5.90 5.24
CA MET A 66 2.38 -6.20 5.30
C MET A 66 2.14 -7.70 5.12
N ARG A 67 2.78 -8.52 5.96
CA ARG A 67 2.49 -9.96 6.11
C ARG A 67 1.07 -10.18 6.64
N SER A 68 0.54 -11.39 6.49
CA SER A 68 -0.85 -11.72 6.84
C SER A 68 -1.20 -11.48 8.31
N TYR A 69 -0.22 -11.47 9.21
CA TYR A 69 -0.40 -11.13 10.62
C TYR A 69 -0.28 -9.63 10.94
N ASN A 70 0.06 -8.77 9.97
CA ASN A 70 0.24 -7.32 10.13
C ASN A 70 -0.94 -6.49 9.54
N PHE A 71 -2.00 -7.15 9.09
CA PHE A 71 -3.24 -6.48 8.67
C PHE A 71 -4.47 -7.26 9.12
N ILE A 72 -5.61 -6.56 9.21
CA ILE A 72 -6.92 -7.16 9.42
C ILE A 72 -7.79 -7.05 8.18
N VAL A 73 -8.80 -7.91 8.15
CA VAL A 73 -9.94 -7.84 7.25
C VAL A 73 -11.16 -7.46 8.07
N ASP A 74 -11.72 -6.30 7.75
CA ASP A 74 -12.98 -5.80 8.28
C ASP A 74 -14.11 -6.20 7.33
N ILE A 75 -15.16 -6.79 7.90
CA ILE A 75 -16.32 -7.31 7.18
C ILE A 75 -17.55 -6.66 7.79
N THR A 76 -18.07 -5.63 7.11
CA THR A 76 -19.22 -4.86 7.57
C THR A 76 -20.46 -5.20 6.72
N PRO A 77 -21.62 -5.51 7.33
CA PRO A 77 -22.88 -5.61 6.60
C PRO A 77 -23.30 -4.24 6.06
N ASP A 78 -23.61 -4.13 4.78
CA ASP A 78 -24.19 -2.94 4.14
C ASP A 78 -25.60 -3.26 3.60
N PHE A 79 -26.38 -2.23 3.28
CA PHE A 79 -27.81 -2.35 2.90
C PHE A 79 -28.06 -3.27 1.69
N GLU A 80 -27.10 -3.38 0.78
CA GLU A 80 -27.21 -4.22 -0.43
C GLU A 80 -26.37 -5.50 -0.37
N ASP A 81 -25.26 -5.51 0.37
CA ASP A 81 -24.30 -6.63 0.39
C ASP A 81 -23.22 -6.45 1.50
N ILE A 82 -22.24 -7.34 1.59
CA ILE A 82 -21.14 -7.28 2.57
C ILE A 82 -19.98 -6.42 2.06
N GLN A 83 -19.63 -5.35 2.77
CA GLN A 83 -18.41 -4.58 2.52
C GLN A 83 -17.21 -5.27 3.17
N LEU A 84 -16.14 -5.45 2.39
CA LEU A 84 -14.86 -5.98 2.85
C LEU A 84 -13.83 -4.86 2.73
N MET A 85 -12.98 -4.70 3.74
CA MET A 85 -11.88 -3.72 3.75
C MET A 85 -10.66 -4.35 4.41
N ILE A 86 -9.49 -4.24 3.79
CA ILE A 86 -8.23 -4.65 4.41
C ILE A 86 -7.54 -3.42 5.01
N ARG A 87 -7.12 -3.51 6.27
CA ARG A 87 -6.51 -2.41 7.02
C ARG A 87 -5.20 -2.86 7.65
N PRO A 88 -4.11 -2.10 7.50
CA PRO A 88 -2.86 -2.40 8.20
C PRO A 88 -3.06 -2.24 9.72
N MET A 89 -2.34 -3.02 10.51
CA MET A 89 -2.30 -2.92 11.98
C MET A 89 -1.02 -2.26 12.49
N ASP A 90 0.08 -2.41 11.75
CA ASP A 90 1.40 -1.93 12.12
C ASP A 90 1.92 -0.93 11.07
N PHE A 91 2.58 0.13 11.53
CA PHE A 91 3.13 1.20 10.71
C PHE A 91 4.65 1.40 10.93
N ASP A 92 5.30 0.55 11.72
CA ASP A 92 6.73 0.67 12.05
C ASP A 92 7.64 0.61 10.82
N GLN A 93 7.17 -0.02 9.74
CA GLN A 93 7.90 -0.18 8.48
C GLN A 93 7.49 0.83 7.40
N GLN A 94 6.89 1.96 7.82
CA GLN A 94 6.55 3.07 6.93
C GLN A 94 7.81 3.80 6.44
N CYS A 95 8.06 3.75 5.12
CA CYS A 95 9.19 4.41 4.45
C CYS A 95 10.57 4.05 5.04
N TYR A 96 10.75 2.80 5.46
CA TYR A 96 11.97 2.36 6.14
C TYR A 96 12.87 1.45 5.28
N ASN A 97 12.32 0.46 4.57
CA ASN A 97 13.11 -0.55 3.87
C ASN A 97 13.67 -0.05 2.51
N GLY A 98 14.80 -0.60 2.08
CA GLY A 98 15.41 -0.32 0.77
C GLY A 98 14.82 -1.16 -0.37
N ARG A 99 14.37 -2.38 -0.07
CA ARG A 99 13.83 -3.30 -1.08
C ARG A 99 12.44 -2.87 -1.51
N MET A 100 12.25 -2.60 -2.79
CA MET A 100 10.96 -2.18 -3.35
C MET A 100 9.82 -3.19 -3.09
N ASN A 101 10.09 -4.50 -3.21
CA ASN A 101 9.09 -5.54 -3.00
C ASN A 101 8.59 -5.64 -1.55
N PHE A 102 9.35 -5.12 -0.58
CA PHE A 102 8.95 -5.04 0.83
C PHE A 102 7.69 -4.18 1.04
N TYR A 103 7.39 -3.28 0.09
CA TYR A 103 6.21 -2.42 0.08
C TYR A 103 5.02 -2.99 -0.70
N ARG A 104 5.16 -4.23 -1.21
CA ARG A 104 4.17 -4.88 -2.08
C ARG A 104 3.73 -6.18 -1.40
N PRO A 105 2.61 -6.18 -0.66
CA PRO A 105 2.16 -7.32 0.16
C PRO A 105 2.17 -8.68 -0.55
N GLN A 106 1.96 -8.72 -1.86
CA GLN A 106 2.00 -9.95 -2.65
C GLN A 106 3.35 -10.69 -2.64
N PHE A 107 4.48 -10.05 -2.28
CA PHE A 107 5.80 -10.69 -2.28
C PHE A 107 6.16 -11.36 -0.95
N PHE A 108 5.29 -11.30 0.05
CA PHE A 108 5.46 -12.04 1.29
C PHE A 108 4.94 -13.47 1.13
N LYS A 109 5.73 -14.46 1.57
CA LYS A 109 5.36 -15.88 1.49
C LYS A 109 4.08 -16.19 2.24
N GLU A 110 3.87 -15.51 3.36
CA GLU A 110 2.69 -15.60 4.22
C GLU A 110 1.40 -15.14 3.50
N ASN A 111 1.54 -14.38 2.42
CA ASN A 111 0.42 -13.88 1.61
C ASN A 111 0.19 -14.71 0.33
N ASN A 112 0.96 -15.78 0.08
CA ASN A 112 0.88 -16.56 -1.16
C ASN A 112 -0.53 -17.06 -1.45
N GLU A 113 -1.26 -17.56 -0.45
CA GLU A 113 -2.66 -18.02 -0.63
C GLU A 113 -3.58 -16.91 -1.15
N LEU A 114 -3.40 -15.68 -0.65
CA LEU A 114 -4.16 -14.50 -1.11
C LEU A 114 -3.80 -14.15 -2.56
N VAL A 115 -2.52 -14.26 -2.92
CA VAL A 115 -2.05 -13.98 -4.29
C VAL A 115 -2.61 -14.99 -5.28
N PHE A 116 -2.52 -16.29 -4.96
CA PHE A 116 -3.11 -17.34 -5.80
C PHE A 116 -4.63 -17.20 -5.93
N PHE A 117 -5.30 -16.80 -4.84
CA PHE A 117 -6.72 -16.51 -4.87
C PHE A 117 -7.05 -15.37 -5.85
N CYS A 118 -6.32 -14.26 -5.79
CA CYS A 118 -6.49 -13.14 -6.72
C CYS A 118 -6.27 -13.55 -8.18
N THR A 119 -5.18 -14.25 -8.49
CA THR A 119 -4.86 -14.64 -9.87
C THR A 119 -5.84 -15.66 -10.45
N LYS A 120 -6.47 -16.46 -9.60
CA LYS A 120 -7.57 -17.36 -10.00
C LYS A 120 -8.87 -16.61 -10.34
N HIS A 121 -9.15 -15.50 -9.68
CA HIS A 121 -10.45 -14.82 -9.76
C HIS A 121 -10.45 -13.53 -10.57
N LEU A 122 -9.29 -12.94 -10.87
CA LEU A 122 -9.16 -11.71 -11.64
C LEU A 122 -8.22 -11.92 -12.84
N ASN A 123 -8.61 -11.36 -13.97
CA ASN A 123 -7.69 -11.17 -15.09
C ASN A 123 -6.86 -9.90 -14.90
N LEU A 124 -5.79 -9.78 -15.70
CA LEU A 124 -4.86 -8.65 -15.62
C LEU A 124 -5.55 -7.28 -15.80
N ALA A 125 -6.44 -7.16 -16.79
CA ALA A 125 -7.13 -5.89 -17.07
C ALA A 125 -8.02 -5.45 -15.90
N THR A 126 -8.71 -6.38 -15.25
CA THR A 126 -9.52 -6.08 -14.07
C THR A 126 -8.66 -5.69 -12.86
N SER A 127 -7.52 -6.35 -12.65
CA SER A 127 -6.57 -5.96 -11.60
C SER A 127 -6.04 -4.54 -11.83
N MET A 128 -5.66 -4.18 -13.06
CA MET A 128 -5.21 -2.83 -13.41
C MET A 128 -6.29 -1.78 -13.14
N GLN A 129 -7.53 -2.09 -13.50
CA GLN A 129 -8.66 -1.22 -13.20
C GLN A 129 -8.77 -0.95 -11.69
N TYR A 130 -8.66 -1.98 -10.84
CA TYR A 130 -8.74 -1.81 -9.40
C TYR A 130 -7.56 -1.06 -8.80
N GLN A 131 -6.34 -1.25 -9.31
CA GLN A 131 -5.19 -0.42 -8.97
C GLN A 131 -5.47 1.05 -9.32
N ARG A 132 -6.00 1.31 -10.52
CA ARG A 132 -6.30 2.66 -11.00
C ARG A 132 -7.42 3.34 -10.21
N GLU A 133 -8.45 2.59 -9.82
CA GLU A 133 -9.47 3.05 -8.89
C GLU A 133 -8.84 3.52 -7.58
N GLU A 134 -7.94 2.72 -7.00
CA GLU A 134 -7.30 3.06 -5.73
C GLU A 134 -6.36 4.26 -5.84
N GLN A 135 -5.53 4.31 -6.89
CA GLN A 135 -4.71 5.47 -7.23
C GLN A 135 -5.52 6.76 -7.33
N THR A 136 -6.69 6.70 -7.98
CA THR A 136 -7.60 7.84 -8.10
C THR A 136 -8.13 8.28 -6.74
N GLN A 137 -8.45 7.33 -5.86
CA GLN A 137 -8.91 7.58 -4.51
C GLN A 137 -7.82 8.20 -3.62
N ILE A 138 -6.57 7.75 -3.74
CA ILE A 138 -5.42 8.34 -3.07
C ILE A 138 -5.20 9.77 -3.57
N TYR A 139 -5.21 9.99 -4.89
CA TYR A 139 -5.01 11.32 -5.47
C TYR A 139 -6.07 12.33 -5.01
N ARG A 140 -7.35 11.94 -4.98
CA ARG A 140 -8.42 12.81 -4.43
C ARG A 140 -8.12 13.22 -2.98
N ARG A 141 -7.65 12.28 -2.15
CA ARG A 141 -7.26 12.55 -0.76
C ARG A 141 -6.03 13.46 -0.67
N MET A 142 -5.04 13.29 -1.56
CA MET A 142 -3.90 14.20 -1.65
C MET A 142 -4.36 15.64 -1.93
N GLN A 143 -5.35 15.83 -2.81
CA GLN A 143 -5.89 17.17 -3.09
C GLN A 143 -6.64 17.75 -1.88
N LEU A 144 -7.52 16.96 -1.25
CA LEU A 144 -8.28 17.40 -0.08
C LEU A 144 -7.38 17.70 1.13
N GLY A 145 -6.29 16.95 1.29
CA GLY A 145 -5.35 17.05 2.41
C GLY A 145 -4.04 17.78 2.08
N HIS A 146 -3.95 18.52 0.97
CA HIS A 146 -2.68 19.00 0.41
C HIS A 146 -1.78 19.71 1.43
N MET A 147 -2.32 20.68 2.18
CA MET A 147 -1.55 21.42 3.18
C MET A 147 -0.97 20.52 4.28
N ARG A 148 -1.76 19.55 4.77
CA ARG A 148 -1.31 18.59 5.80
C ARG A 148 -0.30 17.60 5.24
N LEU A 149 -0.50 17.15 4.00
CA LEU A 149 0.42 16.25 3.32
C LEU A 149 1.77 16.91 3.08
N GLU A 150 1.81 18.14 2.58
CA GLU A 150 3.07 18.86 2.36
C GLU A 150 3.81 19.16 3.66
N ALA A 151 3.08 19.51 4.73
CA ALA A 151 3.69 19.67 6.05
C ALA A 151 4.35 18.37 6.53
N LEU A 152 3.65 17.23 6.38
CA LEU A 152 4.19 15.92 6.73
C LEU A 152 5.41 15.55 5.86
N LEU A 153 5.32 15.70 4.54
CA LEU A 153 6.42 15.41 3.62
C LEU A 153 7.64 16.27 3.94
N ARG A 154 7.46 17.56 4.24
CA ARG A 154 8.56 18.44 4.66
C ARG A 154 9.26 17.91 5.92
N SER A 155 8.50 17.48 6.92
CA SER A 155 9.07 16.86 8.13
C SER A 155 9.82 15.56 7.80
N MET A 156 9.25 14.72 6.94
CA MET A 156 9.88 13.46 6.53
C MET A 156 11.17 13.66 5.73
N ARG A 157 11.27 14.71 4.91
CA ARG A 157 12.51 15.06 4.18
C ARG A 157 13.63 15.50 5.14
N ALA A 158 13.26 16.19 6.23
CA ALA A 158 14.21 16.67 7.23
C ALA A 158 14.60 15.59 8.27
N THR A 159 13.90 14.45 8.30
CA THR A 159 14.12 13.39 9.29
C THR A 159 14.82 12.20 8.63
N GLN A 160 15.85 11.67 9.28
CA GLN A 160 16.48 10.42 8.84
C GLN A 160 15.58 9.22 9.19
N LEU A 161 14.71 8.84 8.26
CA LEU A 161 13.78 7.70 8.43
C LEU A 161 14.45 6.34 8.18
N SER A 162 15.57 6.31 7.45
CA SER A 162 16.28 5.09 7.10
C SER A 162 17.77 5.37 6.87
N THR A 163 18.53 4.33 6.54
CA THR A 163 19.96 4.44 6.25
C THR A 163 20.19 4.92 4.81
N PRO A 164 21.31 5.62 4.52
CA PRO A 164 21.62 6.07 3.16
C PRO A 164 21.64 4.93 2.13
N GLU A 165 22.11 3.74 2.53
CA GLU A 165 22.18 2.57 1.65
C GLU A 165 20.78 2.14 1.20
N LYS A 166 19.82 2.09 2.13
CA LYS A 166 18.42 1.75 1.84
C LYS A 166 17.75 2.82 0.97
N VAL A 167 18.07 4.10 1.18
CA VAL A 167 17.59 5.19 0.31
C VAL A 167 18.10 4.99 -1.12
N VAL A 168 19.39 4.71 -1.29
CA VAL A 168 20.00 4.48 -2.62
C VAL A 168 19.41 3.24 -3.30
N GLU A 169 19.23 2.15 -2.55
CA GLU A 169 18.60 0.92 -3.06
C GLU A 169 17.19 1.23 -3.57
N LEU A 170 16.33 1.80 -2.72
CA LEU A 170 14.94 2.06 -3.05
C LEU A 170 14.79 3.03 -4.22
N ARG A 171 15.53 4.14 -4.21
CA ARG A 171 15.43 5.16 -5.27
C ARG A 171 15.85 4.60 -6.63
N THR A 172 16.84 3.70 -6.65
CA THR A 172 17.31 3.06 -7.89
C THR A 172 16.26 2.09 -8.41
N SER A 173 15.73 1.20 -7.56
CA SER A 173 14.67 0.27 -7.95
C SER A 173 13.40 0.98 -8.41
N LEU A 174 12.98 2.06 -7.75
CA LEU A 174 11.82 2.84 -8.15
C LEU A 174 12.06 3.63 -9.44
N ALA A 175 13.27 4.17 -9.66
CA ALA A 175 13.62 4.82 -10.92
C ALA A 175 13.52 3.86 -12.10
N GLU A 176 14.00 2.63 -11.93
CA GLU A 176 13.91 1.58 -12.95
C GLU A 176 12.46 1.13 -13.16
N PHE A 177 11.77 0.77 -12.07
CA PHE A 177 10.39 0.29 -12.10
C PHE A 177 9.47 1.32 -12.77
N TYR A 178 9.55 2.58 -12.33
CA TYR A 178 8.74 3.67 -12.87
C TYR A 178 9.37 4.36 -14.08
N LYS A 179 10.50 3.90 -14.62
CA LYS A 179 11.24 4.59 -15.70
C LYS A 179 11.30 6.11 -15.49
N HIS A 180 11.56 6.52 -14.25
CA HIS A 180 11.40 7.91 -13.81
C HIS A 180 12.67 8.38 -13.11
N SER A 181 13.54 9.05 -13.87
CA SER A 181 14.85 9.51 -13.39
C SER A 181 14.83 10.45 -12.18
N PRO A 182 13.77 11.23 -11.87
CA PRO A 182 13.74 12.06 -10.65
C PRO A 182 13.88 11.29 -9.33
N PHE A 183 13.65 9.97 -9.31
CA PHE A 183 13.97 9.18 -8.12
C PHE A 183 15.47 9.16 -7.82
N LEU A 184 16.34 9.12 -8.84
CA LEU A 184 17.78 8.98 -8.69
C LEU A 184 18.44 10.14 -7.93
N THR A 185 17.78 11.29 -7.86
CA THR A 185 18.26 12.49 -7.15
C THR A 185 17.71 12.60 -5.72
N CYS A 186 16.95 11.62 -5.23
CA CYS A 186 16.38 11.66 -3.88
C CYS A 186 17.43 11.21 -2.84
N ASP A 187 17.67 12.01 -1.82
CA ASP A 187 18.65 11.76 -0.75
C ASP A 187 17.99 11.38 0.58
N SER A 188 16.66 11.36 0.65
CA SER A 188 15.90 10.87 1.80
C SER A 188 14.66 10.07 1.41
N MET A 189 14.14 9.26 2.35
CA MET A 189 12.88 8.54 2.17
C MET A 189 11.68 9.50 1.97
N GLY A 190 11.71 10.67 2.61
CA GLY A 190 10.68 11.71 2.41
C GLY A 190 10.69 12.28 1.00
N GLU A 191 11.86 12.41 0.36
CA GLU A 191 11.98 12.82 -1.03
C GLU A 191 11.50 11.74 -1.99
N ILE A 192 11.88 10.48 -1.76
CA ILE A 192 11.39 9.33 -2.55
C ILE A 192 9.86 9.29 -2.53
N LEU A 193 9.24 9.36 -1.34
CA LEU A 193 7.78 9.35 -1.22
C LEU A 193 7.16 10.55 -1.95
N SER A 194 7.75 11.74 -1.78
CA SER A 194 7.30 12.96 -2.46
C SER A 194 7.33 12.80 -3.98
N VAL A 195 8.44 12.31 -4.55
CA VAL A 195 8.55 12.06 -5.99
C VAL A 195 7.51 11.02 -6.44
N ASN A 196 7.31 9.94 -5.67
CA ASN A 196 6.32 8.91 -6.01
C ASN A 196 4.88 9.47 -6.06
N LEU A 197 4.49 10.29 -5.09
CA LEU A 197 3.17 10.90 -5.04
C LEU A 197 2.97 11.94 -6.16
N HIS A 198 3.96 12.77 -6.46
CA HIS A 198 3.88 13.72 -7.56
C HIS A 198 3.79 13.01 -8.92
N ARG A 199 4.59 11.96 -9.12
CA ARG A 199 4.53 11.08 -10.29
C ARG A 199 3.12 10.49 -10.46
N LEU A 200 2.52 9.98 -9.39
CA LEU A 200 1.16 9.44 -9.40
C LEU A 200 0.14 10.52 -9.80
N ALA A 201 0.21 11.69 -9.19
CA ALA A 201 -0.67 12.81 -9.50
C ALA A 201 -0.57 13.23 -10.98
N HIS A 202 0.64 13.24 -11.54
CA HIS A 202 0.87 13.52 -12.95
C HIS A 202 0.24 12.45 -13.85
N SER A 203 0.45 11.16 -13.54
CA SER A 203 -0.12 10.05 -14.32
C SER A 203 -1.65 10.09 -14.40
N LEU A 204 -2.32 10.56 -13.34
CA LEU A 204 -3.78 10.69 -13.27
C LEU A 204 -4.32 11.90 -14.04
N ARG A 205 -3.49 12.88 -14.38
CA ARG A 205 -3.86 14.06 -15.19
C ARG A 205 -3.77 13.82 -16.70
N GLY A 206 -3.43 12.61 -17.15
CA GLY A 206 -3.46 12.22 -18.56
C GLY A 206 -2.14 12.40 -19.32
N SER A 207 -1.05 12.76 -18.65
CA SER A 207 0.27 12.87 -19.25
C SER A 207 0.97 11.50 -19.24
N GLY A 208 0.76 10.76 -20.33
CA GLY A 208 1.29 9.43 -20.67
C GLY A 208 2.44 8.94 -19.79
N GLN A 209 2.12 8.05 -18.86
CA GLN A 209 3.10 7.23 -18.16
C GLN A 209 2.97 5.77 -18.60
N PRO A 210 4.08 5.02 -18.58
CA PRO A 210 4.07 3.58 -18.77
C PRO A 210 3.07 2.87 -17.86
N ASP A 211 2.49 1.79 -18.38
CA ASP A 211 1.62 0.89 -17.66
C ASP A 211 2.48 0.03 -16.71
N TYR A 212 2.48 0.35 -15.42
CA TYR A 212 3.27 -0.38 -14.41
C TYR A 212 2.47 -1.56 -13.90
N ASN A 213 2.56 -2.66 -14.65
CA ASN A 213 1.82 -3.89 -14.39
C ASN A 213 2.53 -4.73 -13.34
N GLN A 214 1.77 -5.50 -12.56
CA GLN A 214 2.17 -6.77 -11.89
C GLN A 214 1.37 -6.99 -10.59
N PHE A 215 0.03 -7.01 -10.58
CA PHE A 215 -0.60 -7.90 -9.59
C PHE A 215 -0.50 -9.33 -10.16
N ALA A 216 0.67 -9.93 -9.98
CA ALA A 216 1.04 -11.23 -10.51
C ALA A 216 1.64 -12.06 -9.38
N THR A 217 1.56 -13.38 -9.52
CA THR A 217 2.23 -14.30 -8.61
C THR A 217 3.75 -14.05 -8.66
N PRO A 218 4.40 -13.77 -7.53
CA PRO A 218 5.85 -13.66 -7.48
C PRO A 218 6.54 -14.95 -7.91
N THR A 219 7.71 -14.84 -8.54
CA THR A 219 8.66 -15.96 -8.67
C THR A 219 9.45 -16.13 -7.36
N ALA A 220 10.06 -17.30 -7.14
CA ALA A 220 10.71 -17.64 -5.87
C ALA A 220 11.85 -16.68 -5.48
N ASP A 221 12.54 -16.10 -6.46
CA ASP A 221 13.59 -15.09 -6.33
C ASP A 221 13.08 -13.69 -5.99
N GLN A 222 11.78 -13.44 -6.18
CA GLN A 222 11.15 -12.15 -5.89
C GLN A 222 10.55 -12.09 -4.49
N LEU A 223 10.35 -13.24 -3.86
CA LEU A 223 9.81 -13.35 -2.51
C LEU A 223 10.81 -12.82 -1.49
N GLU A 224 10.29 -12.13 -0.48
CA GLU A 224 11.04 -11.81 0.73
C GLU A 224 11.12 -13.03 1.67
#